data_AF-A0A8T5QRH5-F1
#
_entry.id   AF-A0A8T5QRH5-F1
#
_cell.length_a   1.000
_cell.length_b   1.000
_cell.length_c   1.000
_cell.angle_alpha   90.00
_cell.angle_beta   90.00
_cell.angle_gamma   90.00
#
_symmetry.space_group_name_H-M   'P 1'
#
loop_
_entity.id
_entity.type
_entity.pdbx_description
1 polymer ?
#
loop_
_entity_poly.entity_id
_entity_poly.type
_entity_poly.pdbx_seq_one_letter_code
_entity_poly.pdbx_strand_id
1 'polypeptide(L)'
;MAKKAKESKKEEKKAEAQPIPPEGMPFPELTEEQRKEIEKKMKEVSAKVEKFAKAAKEKFENYILGVSILPPEKKGQKEINTLVLVDDTDSQRMTKSELRDKLAAILTEIGKKDDIIPSVLLSTELWQACFDSNYEHLQTIAISQPVYDKGVLDAVRISEIHKQMVLKKFDKYIVSYVACGALFRGEGNEKSDIDVFIVIDDTDVKKMTRTELRDRLMSIIYQMAFEASALTGVKRQLHIQTYLLTDFWEILKDSASPVIFTFLRDGIPFFDRGIYMPWKHLLDMGRIRPSREAIRKFNTSGDHFFDAAKRKLLQIGVEDAYYAVLNPSQAALMMKGFNPPTHRETGRLMREVFVQKEKLLEPKYADILEEMIGLFKKWEYAEINELSGKEVDEIMKKCESYRKRIEKLFKQIESQADKESMLIIYDQAVAAAREALAIESDKEVKDATLMKMFQEKLVDTGKIPEAIFRKLEIVVNAKKDFDSNKITQSEIDTAERESRLFIRTMLEFVQRHRMREAERKTIRVKHKEGVAEIVVLDKGLFIITPDKIEKSAFKEDGSLGPIKASNKEEVDAAVSEGGKVVATLSSKAIENLKAHLGSDLELMV
;
A
#
# COMPACT_ATOMS: atom_id res chain seq x y z
N MET A 1 -57.35 34.62 0.14
CA MET A 1 -56.36 35.28 -0.76
C MET A 1 -54.98 34.67 -0.45
N ALA A 2 -54.62 33.49 -0.95
CA ALA A 2 -54.00 33.22 -2.27
C ALA A 2 -52.89 34.21 -2.70
N LYS A 3 -51.63 33.83 -2.50
CA LYS A 3 -50.46 34.21 -3.32
C LYS A 3 -49.51 32.99 -3.35
N LYS A 4 -49.70 32.10 -4.32
CA LYS A 4 -48.90 31.96 -5.57
C LYS A 4 -47.44 31.56 -5.31
N ALA A 5 -47.23 30.27 -5.10
CA ALA A 5 -45.96 29.60 -5.39
C ALA A 5 -45.97 29.19 -6.88
N LYS A 6 -44.92 29.56 -7.62
CA LYS A 6 -44.66 29.14 -9.00
C LYS A 6 -44.16 27.70 -8.97
N GLU A 7 -44.98 26.76 -9.44
CA GLU A 7 -44.54 25.42 -9.82
C GLU A 7 -43.81 25.47 -11.16
N SER A 8 -42.53 25.10 -11.16
CA SER A 8 -41.81 24.72 -12.37
C SER A 8 -42.23 23.31 -12.76
N LYS A 9 -43.13 23.18 -13.73
CA LYS A 9 -43.44 21.90 -14.39
C LYS A 9 -42.17 21.37 -15.07
N LYS A 10 -41.60 20.32 -14.50
CA LYS A 10 -40.66 19.43 -15.18
C LYS A 10 -41.52 18.48 -16.01
N GLU A 11 -41.54 18.65 -17.33
CA GLU A 11 -42.17 17.71 -18.25
C GLU A 11 -41.43 16.37 -18.18
N GLU A 12 -41.96 15.43 -17.40
CA GLU A 12 -41.71 14.02 -17.62
C GLU A 12 -42.30 13.67 -18.99
N LYS A 13 -41.44 13.47 -19.99
CA LYS A 13 -41.81 12.75 -21.22
C LYS A 13 -42.20 11.34 -20.82
N LYS A 14 -43.49 11.11 -20.57
CA LYS A 14 -44.10 9.78 -20.68
C LYS A 14 -43.75 9.27 -22.07
N ALA A 15 -43.00 8.18 -22.14
CA ALA A 15 -42.90 7.39 -23.35
C ALA A 15 -44.34 6.97 -23.70
N GLU A 16 -44.91 7.58 -24.73
CA GLU A 16 -46.14 7.09 -25.34
C GLU A 16 -45.85 5.67 -25.81
N ALA A 17 -46.42 4.70 -25.10
CA ALA A 17 -46.54 3.35 -25.61
C ALA A 17 -47.26 3.46 -26.96
N GLN A 18 -46.56 3.07 -28.03
CA GLN A 18 -47.19 2.90 -29.33
C GLN A 18 -48.43 2.00 -29.13
N PRO A 19 -49.59 2.36 -29.69
CA PRO A 19 -50.79 1.58 -29.50
C PRO A 19 -50.56 0.17 -30.06
N ILE A 20 -50.70 -0.83 -29.19
CA ILE A 20 -50.85 -2.23 -29.58
C ILE A 20 -51.99 -2.26 -30.61
N PRO A 21 -51.80 -2.82 -31.82
CA PRO A 21 -52.88 -2.87 -32.79
C PRO A 21 -54.03 -3.72 -32.22
N PRO A 22 -55.28 -3.26 -32.33
CA PRO A 22 -56.43 -3.98 -31.80
C PRO A 22 -56.56 -5.37 -32.44
N GLU A 23 -57.08 -6.32 -31.66
CA GLU A 23 -57.37 -7.70 -32.10
C GLU A 23 -58.18 -7.71 -33.40
N GLY A 24 -57.73 -8.52 -34.36
CA GLY A 24 -58.48 -8.79 -35.59
C GLY A 24 -58.57 -7.61 -36.55
N MET A 25 -57.43 -7.09 -37.04
CA MET A 25 -57.46 -6.38 -38.32
C MET A 25 -57.70 -7.42 -39.43
N PRO A 26 -58.79 -7.36 -40.21
CA PRO A 26 -58.79 -8.04 -41.49
C PRO A 26 -57.63 -7.43 -42.28
N PHE A 27 -56.68 -8.25 -42.71
CA PHE A 27 -55.75 -7.83 -43.76
C PHE A 27 -56.62 -7.25 -44.88
N PRO A 28 -56.33 -6.04 -45.40
CA PRO A 28 -57.04 -5.58 -46.59
C PRO A 28 -56.86 -6.69 -47.64
N GLU A 29 -57.97 -7.32 -48.04
CA GLU A 29 -57.94 -8.36 -49.07
C GLU A 29 -57.46 -7.68 -50.35
N LEU A 30 -56.15 -7.80 -50.61
CA LEU A 30 -55.55 -7.37 -51.86
C LEU A 30 -56.31 -8.04 -52.99
N THR A 31 -56.84 -7.22 -53.90
CA THR A 31 -57.48 -7.71 -55.13
C THR A 31 -56.50 -8.59 -55.90
N GLU A 32 -57.01 -9.56 -56.67
CA GLU A 32 -56.18 -10.49 -57.44
C GLU A 32 -55.18 -9.76 -58.37
N GLU A 33 -55.58 -8.60 -58.90
CA GLU A 33 -54.74 -7.74 -59.74
C GLU A 33 -53.61 -7.08 -58.94
N GLN A 34 -53.92 -6.55 -57.74
CA GLN A 34 -52.90 -5.98 -56.84
C GLN A 34 -51.91 -7.05 -56.36
N ARG A 35 -52.36 -8.30 -56.11
CA ARG A 35 -51.47 -9.43 -55.79
C ARG A 35 -50.55 -9.75 -56.96
N LYS A 36 -51.08 -9.86 -58.18
CA LYS A 36 -50.29 -10.14 -59.39
C LYS A 36 -49.28 -9.02 -59.70
N GLU A 37 -49.65 -7.76 -59.47
CA GLU A 37 -48.75 -6.62 -59.66
C GLU A 37 -47.62 -6.60 -58.62
N ILE A 38 -47.94 -6.87 -57.35
CA ILE A 38 -46.95 -6.98 -56.26
C ILE A 38 -46.03 -8.17 -56.50
N GLU A 39 -46.56 -9.35 -56.86
CA GLU A 39 -45.76 -10.54 -57.19
C GLU A 39 -44.80 -10.28 -58.35
N LYS A 40 -45.25 -9.57 -59.39
CA LYS A 40 -44.41 -9.22 -60.54
C LYS A 40 -43.29 -8.26 -60.13
N LYS A 41 -43.60 -7.19 -59.38
CA LYS A 41 -42.60 -6.26 -58.85
C LYS A 41 -41.62 -6.95 -57.91
N MET A 42 -42.09 -7.86 -57.05
CA MET A 42 -41.24 -8.65 -56.16
C MET A 42 -40.30 -9.58 -56.92
N LYS A 43 -40.76 -10.24 -57.99
CA LYS A 43 -39.90 -11.07 -58.86
C LYS A 43 -38.81 -10.25 -59.54
N GLU A 44 -39.14 -9.05 -60.03
CA GLU A 44 -38.16 -8.14 -60.64
C GLU A 44 -37.11 -7.66 -59.63
N VAL A 45 -37.53 -7.29 -58.42
CA VAL A 45 -36.64 -6.90 -57.32
C VAL A 45 -35.76 -8.07 -56.89
N SER A 46 -36.32 -9.27 -56.67
CA SER A 46 -35.56 -10.47 -56.32
C SER A 46 -34.50 -10.79 -57.38
N ALA A 47 -34.82 -10.72 -58.67
CA ALA A 47 -33.85 -10.99 -59.74
C ALA A 47 -32.67 -9.99 -59.76
N LYS A 48 -32.91 -8.71 -59.41
CA LYS A 48 -31.84 -7.72 -59.23
C LYS A 48 -30.95 -8.07 -58.03
N VAL A 49 -31.57 -8.39 -56.89
CA VAL A 49 -30.84 -8.74 -55.66
C VAL A 49 -30.09 -10.06 -55.79
N GLU A 50 -30.58 -11.04 -56.57
CA GLU A 50 -29.86 -12.28 -56.88
C GLU A 50 -28.56 -12.02 -57.63
N LYS A 51 -28.59 -11.12 -58.64
CA LYS A 51 -27.38 -10.70 -59.37
C LYS A 51 -26.38 -10.01 -58.44
N PHE A 52 -26.87 -9.12 -57.58
CA PHE A 52 -26.06 -8.46 -56.57
C PHE A 52 -25.44 -9.45 -55.58
N ALA A 53 -26.23 -10.38 -55.04
CA ALA A 53 -25.77 -11.40 -54.12
C ALA A 53 -24.70 -12.30 -54.77
N LYS A 54 -24.86 -12.67 -56.04
CA LYS A 54 -23.85 -13.42 -56.79
C LYS A 54 -22.55 -12.64 -56.93
N ALA A 55 -22.61 -11.36 -57.32
CA ALA A 55 -21.42 -10.51 -57.44
C ALA A 55 -20.72 -10.28 -56.09
N ALA A 56 -21.50 -10.11 -55.01
CA ALA A 56 -20.97 -9.99 -53.67
C ALA A 56 -20.23 -11.27 -53.24
N LYS A 57 -20.81 -12.45 -53.54
CA LYS A 57 -20.18 -13.76 -53.26
C LYS A 57 -18.93 -14.00 -54.10
N GLU A 58 -18.88 -13.58 -55.35
CA GLU A 58 -17.66 -13.71 -56.17
C GLU A 58 -16.48 -12.94 -55.56
N LYS A 59 -16.76 -11.85 -54.83
CA LYS A 59 -15.73 -11.00 -54.22
C LYS A 59 -15.36 -11.38 -52.79
N PHE A 60 -16.33 -11.85 -52.00
CA PHE A 60 -16.15 -12.11 -50.56
C PHE A 60 -16.39 -13.58 -50.18
N GLU A 61 -16.61 -14.44 -51.17
CA GLU A 61 -16.78 -15.89 -51.07
C GLU A 61 -17.56 -16.34 -49.83
N ASN A 62 -16.84 -16.92 -48.87
CA ASN A 62 -17.40 -17.59 -47.72
C ASN A 62 -17.81 -16.66 -46.60
N TYR A 63 -17.36 -15.40 -46.62
CA TYR A 63 -17.69 -14.42 -45.60
C TYR A 63 -19.14 -13.92 -45.68
N ILE A 64 -19.80 -14.02 -46.84
CA ILE A 64 -21.23 -13.67 -46.92
C ILE A 64 -22.07 -14.83 -46.37
N LEU A 65 -22.71 -14.59 -45.24
CA LEU A 65 -23.63 -15.54 -44.60
C LEU A 65 -25.03 -15.46 -45.20
N GLY A 66 -25.46 -14.26 -45.61
CA GLY A 66 -26.74 -14.10 -46.28
C GLY A 66 -26.96 -12.69 -46.82
N VAL A 67 -27.90 -12.58 -47.77
CA VAL A 67 -28.39 -11.35 -48.36
C VAL A 67 -29.91 -11.39 -48.35
N SER A 68 -30.54 -10.37 -47.76
CA SER A 68 -32.00 -10.23 -47.75
C SER A 68 -32.45 -8.85 -48.22
N ILE A 69 -33.67 -8.80 -48.75
CA ILE A 69 -34.37 -7.57 -49.10
C ILE A 69 -35.06 -7.05 -47.84
N LEU A 70 -34.83 -5.77 -47.53
CA LEU A 70 -35.51 -5.08 -46.44
C LEU A 70 -36.79 -4.41 -46.94
N PRO A 71 -37.82 -4.26 -46.09
CA PRO A 71 -39.00 -3.48 -46.43
C PRO A 71 -38.61 -2.03 -46.80
N PRO A 72 -39.32 -1.38 -47.75
CA PRO A 72 -39.05 0.00 -48.11
C PRO A 72 -39.36 0.94 -46.94
N GLU A 73 -38.48 1.90 -46.68
CA GLU A 73 -38.68 2.86 -45.57
C GLU A 73 -39.81 3.86 -45.86
N LYS A 74 -40.05 4.16 -47.15
CA LYS A 74 -41.09 5.09 -47.61
C LYS A 74 -41.88 4.50 -48.76
N LYS A 75 -43.20 4.75 -48.77
CA LYS A 75 -44.08 4.37 -49.88
C LYS A 75 -43.61 5.04 -51.18
N GLY A 76 -43.29 4.24 -52.20
CA GLY A 76 -42.83 4.72 -53.51
C GLY A 76 -41.31 4.92 -53.64
N GLN A 77 -40.51 4.49 -52.66
CA GLN A 77 -39.06 4.44 -52.79
C GLN A 77 -38.66 3.53 -53.97
N LYS A 78 -37.79 4.05 -54.85
CA LYS A 78 -37.28 3.32 -56.02
C LYS A 78 -36.09 2.42 -55.69
N GLU A 79 -35.31 2.81 -54.68
CA GLU A 79 -34.13 2.09 -54.23
C GLU A 79 -34.52 0.83 -53.44
N ILE A 80 -33.71 -0.22 -53.61
CA ILE A 80 -33.91 -1.52 -52.98
C ILE A 80 -32.97 -1.59 -51.78
N ASN A 81 -33.52 -1.45 -50.57
CA ASN A 81 -32.77 -1.64 -49.35
C ASN A 81 -32.49 -3.14 -49.15
N THR A 82 -31.23 -3.48 -48.90
CA THR A 82 -30.80 -4.86 -48.66
C THR A 82 -29.98 -4.95 -47.39
N LEU A 83 -30.06 -6.09 -46.70
CA LEU A 83 -29.16 -6.46 -45.61
C LEU A 83 -28.16 -7.47 -46.14
N VAL A 84 -26.88 -7.25 -45.86
CA VAL A 84 -25.80 -8.19 -46.14
C VAL A 84 -25.19 -8.61 -44.81
N LEU A 85 -25.45 -9.86 -44.41
CA LEU A 85 -24.87 -10.45 -43.20
C LEU A 85 -23.52 -11.06 -43.53
N VAL A 86 -22.48 -10.62 -42.83
CA VAL A 86 -21.09 -11.00 -43.07
C VAL A 86 -20.49 -11.65 -41.83
N ASP A 87 -19.79 -12.77 -42.01
CA ASP A 87 -19.00 -13.41 -40.97
C ASP A 87 -17.69 -12.64 -40.75
N ASP A 88 -17.45 -12.20 -39.51
CA ASP A 88 -16.23 -11.48 -39.13
C ASP A 88 -15.42 -12.18 -38.04
N THR A 89 -15.75 -13.44 -37.71
CA THR A 89 -15.15 -14.20 -36.61
C THR A 89 -13.61 -14.32 -36.69
N ASP A 90 -13.06 -14.48 -37.89
CA ASP A 90 -11.61 -14.60 -38.12
C ASP A 90 -10.90 -13.25 -38.38
N SER A 91 -11.62 -12.13 -38.34
CA SER A 91 -11.03 -10.81 -38.65
C SER A 91 -10.31 -10.20 -37.44
N GLN A 92 -8.98 -10.26 -37.44
CA GLN A 92 -8.15 -9.65 -36.38
C GLN A 92 -7.28 -8.47 -36.85
N ARG A 93 -7.31 -8.12 -38.15
CA ARG A 93 -6.36 -7.17 -38.75
C ARG A 93 -6.79 -5.70 -38.70
N MET A 94 -8.06 -5.43 -38.42
CA MET A 94 -8.62 -4.07 -38.34
C MET A 94 -9.80 -4.03 -37.39
N THR A 95 -10.22 -2.83 -37.00
CA THR A 95 -11.39 -2.67 -36.12
C THR A 95 -12.68 -3.07 -36.85
N LYS A 96 -13.72 -3.44 -36.09
CA LYS A 96 -15.03 -3.84 -36.66
C LYS A 96 -15.67 -2.73 -37.50
N SER A 97 -15.59 -1.47 -37.03
CA SER A 97 -16.08 -0.32 -37.79
C SER A 97 -15.36 -0.17 -39.12
N GLU A 98 -14.03 -0.24 -39.13
CA GLU A 98 -13.25 -0.14 -40.37
C GLU A 98 -13.56 -1.27 -41.36
N LEU A 99 -13.75 -2.48 -40.85
CA LEU A 99 -14.15 -3.63 -41.68
C LEU A 99 -15.52 -3.39 -42.31
N ARG A 100 -16.50 -3.02 -41.50
CA ARG A 100 -17.87 -2.73 -41.95
C ARG A 100 -17.89 -1.61 -42.98
N ASP A 101 -17.18 -0.51 -42.74
CA ASP A 101 -17.18 0.66 -43.63
C ASP A 101 -16.53 0.34 -44.99
N LYS A 102 -15.45 -0.47 -45.00
CA LYS A 102 -14.82 -0.96 -46.24
C LYS A 102 -15.74 -1.91 -47.01
N LEU A 103 -16.37 -2.86 -46.32
CA LEU A 103 -17.32 -3.79 -46.94
C LEU A 103 -18.52 -3.03 -47.51
N ALA A 104 -19.06 -2.08 -46.76
CA ALA A 104 -20.16 -1.23 -47.18
C ALA A 104 -19.79 -0.46 -48.44
N ALA A 105 -18.65 0.24 -48.47
CA ALA A 105 -18.20 0.98 -49.65
C ALA A 105 -18.12 0.09 -50.90
N ILE A 106 -17.55 -1.11 -50.77
CA ILE A 106 -17.42 -2.05 -51.89
C ILE A 106 -18.80 -2.56 -52.35
N LEU A 107 -19.66 -2.95 -51.42
CA LEU A 107 -20.99 -3.48 -51.73
C LEU A 107 -21.88 -2.39 -52.34
N THR A 108 -21.78 -1.14 -51.86
CA THR A 108 -22.48 0.00 -52.47
C THR A 108 -22.06 0.18 -53.93
N GLU A 109 -20.76 0.10 -54.26
CA GLU A 109 -20.32 0.16 -55.67
C GLU A 109 -20.91 -0.97 -56.53
N ILE A 110 -21.03 -2.18 -55.98
CA ILE A 110 -21.64 -3.32 -56.69
C ILE A 110 -23.15 -3.08 -56.90
N GLY A 111 -23.84 -2.53 -55.90
CA GLY A 111 -25.29 -2.31 -55.91
C GLY A 111 -25.77 -1.11 -56.74
N LYS A 112 -24.90 -0.13 -57.00
CA LYS A 112 -25.25 1.13 -57.72
C LYS A 112 -25.96 0.92 -59.05
N LYS A 113 -25.59 -0.11 -59.82
CA LYS A 113 -26.14 -0.35 -61.16
C LYS A 113 -27.62 -0.76 -61.14
N ASP A 114 -28.07 -1.36 -60.05
CA ASP A 114 -29.40 -1.95 -59.92
C ASP A 114 -30.30 -1.21 -58.91
N ASP A 115 -29.87 -0.01 -58.47
CA ASP A 115 -30.51 0.82 -57.42
C ASP A 115 -30.56 0.13 -56.04
N ILE A 116 -29.54 -0.66 -55.70
CA ILE A 116 -29.47 -1.40 -54.43
C ILE A 116 -28.66 -0.62 -53.39
N ILE A 117 -29.23 -0.47 -52.20
CA ILE A 117 -28.58 0.12 -51.02
C ILE A 117 -28.30 -1.01 -50.03
N PRO A 118 -27.04 -1.48 -49.92
CA PRO A 118 -26.67 -2.53 -48.97
C PRO A 118 -26.35 -1.96 -47.59
N SER A 119 -27.01 -2.53 -46.58
CA SER A 119 -26.69 -2.38 -45.16
C SER A 119 -25.87 -3.57 -44.72
N VAL A 120 -24.61 -3.34 -44.37
CA VAL A 120 -23.70 -4.40 -43.91
C VAL A 120 -23.88 -4.60 -42.41
N LEU A 121 -24.12 -5.84 -41.99
CA LEU A 121 -24.18 -6.26 -40.60
C LEU A 121 -23.16 -7.38 -40.37
N LEU A 122 -22.29 -7.21 -39.39
CA LEU A 122 -21.33 -8.24 -39.01
C LEU A 122 -21.99 -9.25 -38.05
N SER A 123 -21.65 -10.53 -38.19
CA SER A 123 -22.23 -11.60 -37.38
C SER A 123 -21.95 -11.40 -35.89
N THR A 124 -20.73 -10.97 -35.53
CA THR A 124 -20.41 -10.71 -34.13
C THR A 124 -21.10 -9.47 -33.58
N GLU A 125 -21.42 -8.46 -34.40
CA GLU A 125 -22.22 -7.29 -33.98
C GLU A 125 -23.67 -7.70 -33.70
N LEU A 126 -24.25 -8.54 -34.57
CA LEU A 126 -25.58 -9.10 -34.38
C LEU A 126 -25.67 -9.88 -33.05
N TRP A 127 -24.70 -10.76 -32.78
CA TRP A 127 -24.70 -11.55 -31.55
C TRP A 127 -24.39 -10.71 -30.30
N GLN A 128 -23.50 -9.72 -30.42
CA GLN A 128 -23.24 -8.78 -29.32
C GLN A 128 -24.49 -8.00 -28.93
N ALA A 129 -25.26 -7.51 -29.91
CA ALA A 129 -26.52 -6.84 -29.64
C ALA A 129 -27.50 -7.72 -28.85
N CYS A 130 -27.59 -9.01 -29.17
CA CYS A 130 -28.39 -9.98 -28.41
C CYS A 130 -27.92 -10.11 -26.95
N PHE A 131 -26.62 -10.21 -26.69
CA PHE A 131 -26.08 -10.25 -25.33
C PHE A 131 -26.38 -8.96 -24.54
N ASP A 132 -26.43 -7.83 -25.23
CA ASP A 132 -26.77 -6.52 -24.67
C ASP A 132 -28.30 -6.28 -24.57
N SER A 133 -29.11 -7.31 -24.85
CA SER A 133 -30.58 -7.24 -24.88
C SER A 133 -31.15 -6.24 -25.90
N ASN A 134 -30.40 -5.94 -26.95
CA ASN A 134 -30.87 -5.17 -28.10
C ASN A 134 -31.24 -6.12 -29.26
N TYR A 135 -32.53 -6.26 -29.51
CA TYR A 135 -33.08 -7.21 -30.48
C TYR A 135 -33.53 -6.58 -31.81
N GLU A 136 -33.19 -5.32 -32.07
CA GLU A 136 -33.62 -4.58 -33.27
C GLU A 136 -33.17 -5.25 -34.57
N HIS A 137 -31.94 -5.77 -34.59
CA HIS A 137 -31.42 -6.50 -35.76
C HIS A 137 -32.18 -7.81 -35.99
N LEU A 138 -32.60 -8.53 -34.94
CA LEU A 138 -33.40 -9.74 -35.07
C LEU A 138 -34.77 -9.43 -35.68
N GLN A 139 -35.42 -8.37 -35.21
CA GLN A 139 -36.72 -7.91 -35.72
C GLN A 139 -36.62 -7.48 -37.20
N THR A 140 -35.55 -6.77 -37.55
CA THR A 140 -35.26 -6.35 -38.92
C THR A 140 -35.08 -7.57 -39.84
N ILE A 141 -34.31 -8.57 -39.39
CA ILE A 141 -34.09 -9.81 -40.14
C ILE A 141 -35.41 -10.59 -40.29
N ALA A 142 -36.23 -10.68 -39.23
CA ALA A 142 -37.51 -11.40 -39.22
C ALA A 142 -38.47 -10.95 -40.35
N ILE A 143 -38.58 -9.64 -40.57
CA ILE A 143 -39.45 -9.07 -41.61
C ILE A 143 -38.78 -8.95 -42.99
N SER A 144 -37.49 -9.29 -43.09
CA SER A 144 -36.76 -9.28 -44.36
C SER A 144 -37.11 -10.49 -45.23
N GLN A 145 -36.83 -10.39 -46.53
CA GLN A 145 -36.97 -11.49 -47.49
C GLN A 145 -35.59 -11.97 -47.95
N PRO A 146 -35.08 -13.11 -47.45
CA PRO A 146 -33.82 -13.69 -47.90
C PRO A 146 -33.84 -14.00 -49.40
N VAL A 147 -32.73 -13.67 -50.05
CA VAL A 147 -32.45 -13.98 -51.46
C VAL A 147 -31.28 -14.96 -51.55
N TYR A 148 -30.31 -14.82 -50.65
CA TYR A 148 -29.22 -15.77 -50.44
C TYR A 148 -29.07 -16.02 -48.95
N ASP A 149 -28.91 -17.28 -48.53
CA ASP A 149 -28.70 -17.62 -47.13
C ASP A 149 -27.93 -18.93 -46.99
N LYS A 150 -26.93 -18.95 -46.11
CA LYS A 150 -26.26 -20.18 -45.66
C LYS A 150 -27.05 -20.92 -44.58
N GLY A 151 -28.09 -20.28 -44.04
CA GLY A 151 -29.04 -20.80 -43.06
C GLY A 151 -29.19 -19.91 -41.84
N VAL A 152 -28.33 -18.90 -41.68
CA VAL A 152 -28.33 -18.00 -40.52
C VAL A 152 -29.51 -17.03 -40.60
N LEU A 153 -29.83 -16.49 -41.77
CA LEU A 153 -30.98 -15.57 -41.90
C LEU A 153 -32.29 -16.32 -41.64
N ASP A 154 -32.46 -17.50 -42.22
CA ASP A 154 -33.62 -18.37 -41.96
C ASP A 154 -33.72 -18.74 -40.48
N ALA A 155 -32.59 -19.08 -39.84
CA ALA A 155 -32.54 -19.38 -38.41
C ALA A 155 -32.99 -18.20 -37.56
N VAL A 156 -32.44 -16.99 -37.80
CA VAL A 156 -32.84 -15.79 -37.08
C VAL A 156 -34.33 -15.49 -37.31
N ARG A 157 -34.81 -15.56 -38.55
CA ARG A 157 -36.20 -15.24 -38.92
C ARG A 157 -37.21 -16.11 -38.18
N ILE A 158 -37.06 -17.43 -38.28
CA ILE A 158 -38.00 -18.35 -37.66
C ILE A 158 -37.89 -18.31 -36.14
N SER A 159 -36.67 -18.21 -35.58
CA SER A 159 -36.47 -18.12 -34.14
C SER A 159 -37.07 -16.83 -33.56
N GLU A 160 -36.95 -15.68 -34.25
CA GLU A 160 -37.54 -14.42 -33.81
C GLU A 160 -39.07 -14.46 -33.83
N ILE A 161 -39.68 -14.97 -34.91
CA ILE A 161 -41.14 -15.08 -35.01
C ILE A 161 -41.69 -16.06 -33.97
N HIS A 162 -41.05 -17.22 -33.83
CA HIS A 162 -41.42 -18.19 -32.82
C HIS A 162 -41.29 -17.61 -31.41
N LYS A 163 -40.19 -16.93 -31.10
CA LYS A 163 -40.00 -16.19 -29.84
C LYS A 163 -41.14 -15.20 -29.59
N GLN A 164 -41.53 -14.39 -30.57
CA GLN A 164 -42.63 -13.43 -30.43
C GLN A 164 -43.97 -14.12 -30.12
N MET A 165 -44.26 -15.26 -30.75
CA MET A 165 -45.46 -16.05 -30.47
C MET A 165 -45.45 -16.61 -29.04
N VAL A 166 -44.32 -17.16 -28.61
CA VAL A 166 -44.13 -17.72 -27.26
C VAL A 166 -44.26 -16.61 -26.21
N LEU A 167 -43.57 -15.48 -26.39
CA LEU A 167 -43.66 -14.33 -25.48
C LEU A 167 -45.07 -13.77 -25.43
N LYS A 168 -45.78 -13.65 -26.57
CA LYS A 168 -47.17 -13.16 -26.57
C LYS A 168 -48.11 -14.03 -25.73
N LYS A 169 -47.89 -15.35 -25.69
CA LYS A 169 -48.75 -16.28 -24.94
C LYS A 169 -48.32 -16.46 -23.48
N PHE A 170 -47.02 -16.49 -23.22
CA PHE A 170 -46.45 -16.90 -21.93
C PHE A 170 -45.65 -15.82 -21.22
N ASP A 171 -45.51 -14.63 -21.80
CA ASP A 171 -44.75 -13.44 -21.36
C ASP A 171 -44.06 -13.56 -19.99
N LYS A 172 -44.85 -13.47 -18.91
CA LYS A 172 -44.37 -13.45 -17.52
C LYS A 172 -43.65 -14.70 -17.05
N TYR A 173 -43.70 -15.79 -17.80
CA TYR A 173 -43.11 -17.08 -17.45
C TYR A 173 -41.88 -17.40 -18.26
N ILE A 174 -41.63 -16.73 -19.40
CA ILE A 174 -40.41 -16.99 -20.16
C ILE A 174 -39.24 -16.31 -19.44
N VAL A 175 -38.26 -17.11 -19.03
CA VAL A 175 -37.03 -16.63 -18.41
C VAL A 175 -36.02 -16.25 -19.50
N SER A 176 -35.82 -17.16 -20.45
CA SER A 176 -34.92 -16.94 -21.57
C SER A 176 -35.34 -17.75 -22.80
N TYR A 177 -35.15 -17.17 -23.97
CA TYR A 177 -35.21 -17.85 -25.27
C TYR A 177 -33.83 -17.72 -25.90
N VAL A 178 -33.16 -18.84 -26.12
CA VAL A 178 -31.74 -18.84 -26.49
C VAL A 178 -31.56 -19.71 -27.73
N ALA A 179 -30.93 -19.12 -28.74
CA ALA A 179 -30.53 -19.79 -29.97
C ALA A 179 -29.15 -20.43 -29.78
N CYS A 180 -28.99 -21.67 -30.24
CA CYS A 180 -27.79 -22.48 -30.05
C CYS A 180 -27.52 -23.35 -31.29
N GLY A 181 -26.40 -24.05 -31.28
CA GLY A 181 -26.11 -25.07 -32.29
C GLY A 181 -25.26 -24.54 -33.45
N ALA A 182 -25.02 -25.42 -34.42
CA ALA A 182 -23.97 -25.23 -35.42
C ALA A 182 -24.15 -23.94 -36.25
N LEU A 183 -25.39 -23.59 -36.62
CA LEU A 183 -25.69 -22.39 -37.42
C LEU A 183 -25.24 -21.10 -36.72
N PHE A 184 -25.47 -20.98 -35.40
CA PHE A 184 -25.10 -19.80 -34.63
C PHE A 184 -23.60 -19.76 -34.27
N ARG A 185 -22.92 -20.91 -34.31
CA ARG A 185 -21.46 -21.02 -34.16
C ARG A 185 -20.67 -20.75 -35.45
N GLY A 186 -21.34 -20.56 -36.59
CA GLY A 186 -20.68 -20.46 -37.90
C GLY A 186 -20.20 -21.80 -38.48
N GLU A 187 -20.55 -22.92 -37.83
CA GLU A 187 -20.18 -24.28 -38.26
C GLU A 187 -21.30 -24.98 -39.04
N GLY A 188 -22.46 -24.33 -39.17
CA GLY A 188 -23.65 -24.90 -39.79
C GLY A 188 -23.59 -24.92 -41.32
N ASN A 189 -24.41 -25.78 -41.92
CA ASN A 189 -24.55 -25.92 -43.36
C ASN A 189 -26.04 -25.90 -43.78
N GLU A 190 -26.30 -26.07 -45.07
CA GLU A 190 -27.65 -26.03 -45.65
C GLU A 190 -28.61 -27.09 -45.11
N LYS A 191 -28.11 -28.14 -44.45
CA LYS A 191 -28.89 -29.21 -43.83
C LYS A 191 -28.93 -29.12 -42.30
N SER A 192 -28.23 -28.17 -41.70
CA SER A 192 -28.22 -28.01 -40.25
C SER A 192 -29.60 -27.58 -39.75
N ASP A 193 -30.02 -28.23 -38.67
CA ASP A 193 -31.21 -27.87 -37.91
C ASP A 193 -30.98 -26.54 -37.17
N ILE A 194 -32.09 -25.91 -36.77
CA ILE A 194 -32.08 -24.67 -35.99
C ILE A 194 -32.36 -25.08 -34.55
N ASP A 195 -31.36 -25.02 -33.68
CA ASP A 195 -31.52 -25.36 -32.27
C ASP A 195 -31.87 -24.14 -31.43
N VAL A 196 -32.92 -24.28 -30.63
CA VAL A 196 -33.34 -23.30 -29.63
C VAL A 196 -33.61 -24.03 -28.33
N PHE A 197 -33.32 -23.39 -27.21
CA PHE A 197 -33.91 -23.79 -25.95
C PHE A 197 -34.61 -22.63 -25.25
N ILE A 198 -35.61 -22.99 -24.46
CA ILE A 198 -36.47 -22.05 -23.74
C ILE A 198 -36.49 -22.46 -22.28
N VAL A 199 -36.23 -21.51 -21.38
CA VAL A 199 -36.37 -21.71 -19.93
C VAL A 199 -37.63 -21.01 -19.47
N ILE A 200 -38.47 -21.74 -18.74
CA ILE A 200 -39.79 -21.29 -18.29
C ILE A 200 -39.84 -21.34 -16.77
N ASP A 201 -40.22 -20.24 -16.14
CA ASP A 201 -40.41 -20.13 -14.71
C ASP A 201 -41.61 -20.96 -14.25
N ASP A 202 -41.34 -22.00 -13.47
CA ASP A 202 -42.34 -22.90 -12.89
C ASP A 202 -42.48 -22.72 -11.36
N THR A 203 -41.85 -21.69 -10.79
CA THR A 203 -41.74 -21.52 -9.34
C THR A 203 -43.06 -21.23 -8.63
N ASP A 204 -44.07 -20.72 -9.35
CA ASP A 204 -45.39 -20.39 -8.83
C ASP A 204 -46.46 -21.48 -9.09
N VAL A 205 -46.08 -22.61 -9.69
CA VAL A 205 -46.99 -23.68 -10.10
C VAL A 205 -47.52 -24.44 -8.88
N LYS A 206 -48.86 -24.47 -8.74
CA LYS A 206 -49.55 -25.10 -7.59
C LYS A 206 -50.60 -26.15 -7.95
N LYS A 207 -51.09 -26.16 -9.19
CA LYS A 207 -52.31 -26.88 -9.58
C LYS A 207 -52.07 -28.15 -10.41
N MET A 208 -50.87 -28.35 -10.94
CA MET A 208 -50.48 -29.52 -11.73
C MET A 208 -49.05 -29.91 -11.40
N THR A 209 -48.65 -31.12 -11.77
CA THR A 209 -47.27 -31.57 -11.58
C THR A 209 -46.34 -30.87 -12.58
N ARG A 210 -45.05 -30.75 -12.24
CA ARG A 210 -44.02 -30.18 -13.13
C ARG A 210 -43.91 -30.94 -14.45
N THR A 211 -43.99 -32.26 -14.41
CA THR A 211 -43.96 -33.11 -15.61
C THR A 211 -45.13 -32.81 -16.54
N GLU A 212 -46.36 -32.75 -16.02
CA GLU A 212 -47.55 -32.41 -16.82
C GLU A 212 -47.47 -31.00 -17.38
N LEU A 213 -46.96 -30.04 -16.60
CA LEU A 213 -46.77 -28.67 -17.05
C LEU A 213 -45.78 -28.64 -18.23
N ARG A 214 -44.62 -29.28 -18.08
CA ARG A 214 -43.58 -29.34 -19.11
C ARG A 214 -44.14 -29.94 -20.40
N ASP A 215 -44.81 -31.09 -20.34
CA ASP A 215 -45.31 -31.78 -21.53
C ASP A 215 -46.39 -30.95 -22.25
N ARG A 216 -47.27 -30.25 -21.51
CA ARG A 216 -48.25 -29.31 -22.08
C ARG A 216 -47.59 -28.09 -22.72
N LEU A 217 -46.62 -27.48 -22.04
CA LEU A 217 -45.89 -26.32 -22.57
C LEU A 217 -45.12 -26.69 -23.83
N MET A 218 -44.43 -27.83 -23.82
CA MET A 218 -43.74 -28.37 -24.99
C MET A 218 -44.69 -28.51 -26.17
N SER A 219 -45.84 -29.17 -25.98
CA SER A 219 -46.83 -29.36 -27.06
C SER A 219 -47.28 -28.04 -27.70
N ILE A 220 -47.55 -27.01 -26.88
CA ILE A 220 -47.96 -25.69 -27.37
C ILE A 220 -46.82 -24.99 -28.11
N ILE A 221 -45.61 -25.02 -27.56
CA ILE A 221 -44.44 -24.37 -28.14
C ILE A 221 -44.07 -25.03 -29.47
N TYR A 222 -44.11 -26.37 -29.56
CA TYR A 222 -43.91 -27.07 -30.83
C TYR A 222 -44.96 -26.71 -31.88
N GLN A 223 -46.23 -26.58 -31.49
CA GLN A 223 -47.28 -26.14 -32.41
C GLN A 223 -47.00 -24.73 -32.97
N MET A 224 -46.54 -23.80 -32.12
CA MET A 224 -46.12 -22.46 -32.56
C MET A 224 -44.92 -22.50 -33.51
N ALA A 225 -44.02 -23.47 -33.34
CA ALA A 225 -42.89 -23.66 -34.24
C ALA A 225 -43.35 -24.02 -35.66
N PHE A 226 -44.33 -24.93 -35.79
CA PHE A 226 -44.92 -25.28 -37.08
C PHE A 226 -45.62 -24.08 -37.73
N GLU A 227 -46.35 -23.28 -36.95
CA GLU A 227 -46.97 -22.05 -37.42
C GLU A 227 -45.93 -21.02 -37.86
N ALA A 228 -44.83 -20.85 -37.13
CA ALA A 228 -43.73 -19.98 -37.49
C ALA A 228 -43.04 -20.43 -38.80
N SER A 229 -42.80 -21.74 -38.98
CA SER A 229 -42.31 -22.30 -40.25
C SER A 229 -43.25 -21.98 -41.41
N ALA A 230 -44.56 -22.15 -41.22
CA ALA A 230 -45.56 -21.86 -42.26
C ALA A 230 -45.61 -20.36 -42.61
N LEU A 231 -45.53 -19.47 -41.62
CA LEU A 231 -45.52 -18.01 -41.82
C LEU A 231 -44.26 -17.51 -42.52
N THR A 232 -43.10 -18.08 -42.18
CA THR A 232 -41.80 -17.64 -42.73
C THR A 232 -41.46 -18.27 -44.07
N GLY A 233 -42.08 -19.40 -44.40
CA GLY A 233 -41.71 -20.24 -45.54
C GLY A 233 -40.39 -21.00 -45.34
N VAL A 234 -39.82 -20.98 -44.13
CA VAL A 234 -38.56 -21.67 -43.80
C VAL A 234 -38.82 -23.16 -43.66
N LYS A 235 -38.12 -23.96 -44.46
CA LYS A 235 -38.25 -25.44 -44.48
C LYS A 235 -37.34 -26.16 -43.49
N ARG A 236 -36.36 -25.47 -42.92
CA ARG A 236 -35.44 -26.05 -41.92
C ARG A 236 -36.19 -26.36 -40.64
N GLN A 237 -35.84 -27.47 -40.00
CA GLN A 237 -36.47 -27.89 -38.76
C GLN A 237 -36.00 -27.00 -37.61
N LEU A 238 -36.96 -26.45 -36.85
CA LEU A 238 -36.71 -25.76 -35.59
C LEU A 238 -36.80 -26.78 -34.45
N HIS A 239 -35.65 -27.19 -33.93
CA HIS A 239 -35.53 -28.13 -32.82
C HIS A 239 -35.54 -27.36 -31.49
N ILE A 240 -36.53 -27.64 -30.64
CA ILE A 240 -36.81 -26.83 -29.44
C ILE A 240 -36.69 -27.68 -28.18
N GLN A 241 -35.79 -27.28 -27.29
CA GLN A 241 -35.67 -27.89 -25.96
C GLN A 241 -36.30 -26.99 -24.91
N THR A 242 -37.30 -27.49 -24.19
CA THR A 242 -37.98 -26.73 -23.14
C THR A 242 -37.53 -27.20 -21.77
N TYR A 243 -37.12 -26.26 -20.93
CA TYR A 243 -36.71 -26.50 -19.55
C TYR A 243 -37.57 -25.70 -18.59
N LEU A 244 -37.93 -26.32 -17.48
CA LEU A 244 -38.44 -25.59 -16.32
C LEU A 244 -37.27 -24.97 -15.56
N LEU A 245 -37.48 -23.79 -14.96
CA LEU A 245 -36.45 -23.03 -14.28
C LEU A 245 -35.83 -23.82 -13.12
N THR A 246 -36.64 -24.50 -12.31
CA THR A 246 -36.11 -25.32 -11.20
C THR A 246 -35.24 -26.46 -11.71
N ASP A 247 -35.68 -27.16 -12.75
CA ASP A 247 -34.95 -28.29 -13.33
C ASP A 247 -33.63 -27.81 -13.97
N PHE A 248 -33.68 -26.71 -14.72
CA PHE A 248 -32.48 -26.12 -15.32
C PHE A 248 -31.45 -25.72 -14.25
N TRP A 249 -31.91 -25.14 -13.14
CA TRP A 249 -31.06 -24.76 -12.02
C TRP A 249 -30.44 -25.98 -11.30
N GLU A 250 -31.21 -27.04 -11.06
CA GLU A 250 -30.69 -28.29 -10.51
C GLU A 250 -29.64 -28.91 -11.44
N ILE A 251 -29.89 -28.88 -12.75
CA ILE A 251 -28.90 -29.37 -13.73
C ILE A 251 -27.63 -28.54 -13.64
N LEU A 252 -27.72 -27.20 -13.63
CA LEU A 252 -26.54 -26.33 -13.52
C LEU A 252 -25.72 -26.57 -12.26
N LYS A 253 -26.39 -26.82 -11.14
CA LYS A 253 -25.75 -26.93 -9.83
C LYS A 253 -25.15 -28.32 -9.60
N ASP A 254 -25.93 -29.37 -9.85
CA ASP A 254 -25.66 -30.71 -9.35
C ASP A 254 -25.34 -31.70 -10.49
N SER A 255 -25.68 -31.37 -11.74
CA SER A 255 -25.52 -32.29 -12.88
C SER A 255 -24.48 -31.79 -13.89
N ALA A 256 -23.44 -32.57 -14.13
CA ALA A 256 -22.40 -32.27 -15.12
C ALA A 256 -22.88 -32.44 -16.58
N SER A 257 -24.02 -31.84 -16.95
CA SER A 257 -24.63 -32.03 -18.27
C SER A 257 -23.81 -31.32 -19.37
N PRO A 258 -23.20 -32.05 -20.32
CA PRO A 258 -22.43 -31.45 -21.41
C PRO A 258 -23.29 -30.54 -22.31
N VAL A 259 -24.59 -30.86 -22.41
CA VAL A 259 -25.56 -30.10 -23.21
C VAL A 259 -25.75 -28.71 -22.63
N ILE A 260 -25.98 -28.60 -21.30
CA ILE A 260 -26.18 -27.30 -20.64
C ILE A 260 -24.91 -26.43 -20.70
N PHE A 261 -23.72 -27.03 -20.57
CA PHE A 261 -22.48 -26.27 -20.76
C PHE A 261 -22.32 -25.74 -22.18
N THR A 262 -22.78 -26.49 -23.18
CA THR A 262 -22.79 -26.04 -24.57
C THR A 262 -23.79 -24.90 -24.78
N PHE A 263 -24.98 -25.01 -24.20
CA PHE A 263 -26.01 -23.97 -24.24
C PHE A 263 -25.57 -22.66 -23.60
N LEU A 264 -24.87 -22.72 -22.46
CA LEU A 264 -24.32 -21.51 -21.83
C LEU A 264 -23.12 -20.96 -22.61
N ARG A 265 -22.20 -21.81 -23.09
CA ARG A 265 -20.99 -21.34 -23.78
C ARG A 265 -21.30 -20.73 -25.13
N ASP A 266 -22.10 -21.41 -25.93
CA ASP A 266 -22.30 -21.09 -27.35
C ASP A 266 -23.66 -20.42 -27.61
N GLY A 267 -24.55 -20.38 -26.62
CA GLY A 267 -25.88 -19.83 -26.79
C GLY A 267 -25.92 -18.31 -26.90
N ILE A 268 -26.90 -17.85 -27.69
CA ILE A 268 -27.16 -16.46 -28.01
C ILE A 268 -28.58 -16.14 -27.56
N PRO A 269 -28.77 -15.28 -26.54
CA PRO A 269 -30.09 -14.99 -26.00
C PRO A 269 -30.85 -14.08 -26.96
N PHE A 270 -31.90 -14.60 -27.59
CA PHE A 270 -32.83 -13.78 -28.38
C PHE A 270 -33.87 -13.09 -27.48
N PHE A 271 -33.97 -13.57 -26.24
CA PHE A 271 -34.63 -12.93 -25.12
C PHE A 271 -34.02 -13.46 -23.81
N ASP A 272 -33.72 -12.56 -22.89
CA ASP A 272 -33.34 -12.86 -21.51
C ASP A 272 -34.01 -11.87 -20.57
N ARG A 273 -34.59 -12.37 -19.49
CA ARG A 273 -35.15 -11.56 -18.40
C ARG A 273 -34.10 -11.15 -17.35
N GLY A 274 -32.83 -11.41 -17.64
CA GLY A 274 -31.68 -11.07 -16.81
C GLY A 274 -31.17 -12.22 -15.96
N ILE A 275 -31.43 -13.48 -16.35
CA ILE A 275 -30.98 -14.67 -15.64
C ILE A 275 -29.95 -15.46 -16.46
N TYR A 276 -30.16 -15.56 -17.78
CA TYR A 276 -29.27 -16.34 -18.65
C TYR A 276 -27.86 -15.76 -18.71
N MET A 277 -27.72 -14.44 -18.87
CA MET A 277 -26.40 -13.79 -18.91
C MET A 277 -25.59 -14.00 -17.63
N PRO A 278 -26.15 -13.85 -16.41
CA PRO A 278 -25.49 -14.27 -15.18
C PRO A 278 -25.00 -15.73 -15.18
N TRP A 279 -25.80 -16.69 -15.67
CA TRP A 279 -25.36 -18.09 -15.75
C TRP A 279 -24.19 -18.28 -16.71
N LYS A 280 -24.23 -17.64 -17.88
CA LYS A 280 -23.12 -17.63 -18.84
C LYS A 280 -21.84 -17.10 -18.20
N HIS A 281 -21.91 -15.94 -17.54
CA HIS A 281 -20.75 -15.37 -16.85
C HIS A 281 -20.23 -16.25 -15.71
N LEU A 282 -21.12 -16.91 -14.96
CA LEU A 282 -20.71 -17.87 -13.91
C LEU A 282 -19.98 -19.08 -14.51
N LEU A 283 -20.37 -19.55 -15.69
CA LEU A 283 -19.64 -20.58 -16.42
C LEU A 283 -18.23 -20.09 -16.78
N ASP A 284 -18.12 -18.91 -17.40
CA ASP A 284 -16.84 -18.33 -17.84
C ASP A 284 -15.88 -18.10 -16.66
N MET A 285 -16.41 -17.69 -15.51
CA MET A 285 -15.65 -17.54 -14.26
C MET A 285 -15.21 -18.87 -13.62
N GLY A 286 -15.61 -20.02 -14.19
CA GLY A 286 -15.37 -21.35 -13.65
C GLY A 286 -16.09 -21.61 -12.33
N ARG A 287 -17.24 -20.96 -12.09
CA ARG A 287 -18.05 -21.14 -10.88
C ARG A 287 -19.03 -22.31 -11.00
N ILE A 288 -19.44 -22.64 -12.22
CA ILE A 288 -20.28 -23.80 -12.52
C ILE A 288 -19.39 -25.03 -12.68
N ARG A 289 -19.63 -26.09 -11.90
CA ARG A 289 -18.78 -27.28 -11.84
C ARG A 289 -19.52 -28.50 -12.42
N PRO A 290 -18.80 -29.47 -13.02
CA PRO A 290 -17.36 -29.53 -13.29
C PRO A 290 -17.02 -29.04 -14.72
N SER A 291 -17.25 -27.76 -15.02
CA SER A 291 -16.94 -27.18 -16.35
C SER A 291 -15.44 -27.17 -16.67
N ARG A 292 -15.09 -27.07 -17.96
CA ARG A 292 -13.68 -26.94 -18.42
C ARG A 292 -13.03 -25.70 -17.83
N GLU A 293 -13.79 -24.63 -17.70
CA GLU A 293 -13.43 -23.35 -17.11
C GLU A 293 -13.10 -23.52 -15.63
N ALA A 294 -13.93 -24.24 -14.87
CA ALA A 294 -13.66 -24.57 -13.48
C ALA A 294 -12.40 -25.45 -13.33
N ILE A 295 -12.25 -26.49 -14.15
CA ILE A 295 -11.09 -27.39 -14.13
C ILE A 295 -9.79 -26.62 -14.40
N ARG A 296 -9.76 -25.78 -15.44
CA ARG A 296 -8.60 -24.92 -15.74
C ARG A 296 -8.26 -24.02 -14.56
N LYS A 297 -9.26 -23.37 -13.96
CA LYS A 297 -9.06 -22.50 -12.80
C LYS A 297 -8.46 -23.25 -11.60
N PHE A 298 -8.96 -24.45 -11.32
CA PHE A 298 -8.37 -25.30 -10.28
C PHE A 298 -6.94 -25.69 -10.60
N ASN A 299 -6.64 -26.06 -11.84
CA ASN A 299 -5.29 -26.42 -12.26
C ASN A 299 -4.31 -25.24 -12.15
N THR A 300 -4.66 -24.08 -12.72
CA THR A 300 -3.84 -22.85 -12.67
C THR A 300 -3.66 -22.32 -11.24
N SER A 301 -4.58 -22.63 -10.32
CA SER A 301 -4.38 -22.26 -8.91
C SER A 301 -3.16 -22.95 -8.28
N GLY A 302 -2.80 -24.15 -8.75
CA GLY A 302 -1.58 -24.85 -8.33
C GLY A 302 -0.32 -24.04 -8.65
N ASP A 303 -0.25 -23.49 -9.87
CA ASP A 303 0.88 -22.65 -10.31
C ASP A 303 1.02 -21.41 -9.42
N HIS A 304 -0.10 -20.74 -9.09
CA HIS A 304 -0.10 -19.59 -8.19
C HIS A 304 0.45 -19.91 -6.79
N PHE A 305 0.09 -21.07 -6.23
CA PHE A 305 0.63 -21.50 -4.94
C PHE A 305 2.12 -21.84 -5.02
N PHE A 306 2.55 -22.44 -6.13
CA PHE A 306 3.95 -22.74 -6.37
C PHE A 306 4.81 -21.48 -6.50
N ASP A 307 4.38 -20.49 -7.28
CA ASP A 307 5.05 -19.19 -7.41
C ASP A 307 5.06 -18.41 -6.07
N ALA A 308 3.99 -18.52 -5.28
CA ALA A 308 3.95 -17.95 -3.95
C ALA A 308 4.98 -18.60 -3.01
N ALA A 309 5.20 -19.92 -3.11
CA ALA A 309 6.22 -20.61 -2.34
C ALA A 309 7.64 -20.15 -2.74
N LYS A 310 7.93 -20.01 -4.05
CA LYS A 310 9.21 -19.47 -4.53
C LYS A 310 9.49 -18.06 -4.02
N ARG A 311 8.48 -17.18 -4.06
CA ARG A 311 8.62 -15.80 -3.52
C ARG A 311 8.91 -15.78 -2.02
N LYS A 312 8.31 -16.69 -1.24
CA LYS A 312 8.62 -16.82 0.19
C LYS A 312 10.06 -17.27 0.43
N LEU A 313 10.59 -18.20 -0.37
CA LEU A 313 12.00 -18.60 -0.28
C LEU A 313 12.94 -17.42 -0.53
N LEU A 314 12.64 -16.60 -1.54
CA LEU A 314 13.40 -15.39 -1.84
C LEU A 314 13.33 -14.39 -0.69
N GLN A 315 12.14 -14.14 -0.11
CA GLN A 315 11.97 -13.26 1.03
C GLN A 315 12.79 -13.72 2.25
N ILE A 316 12.70 -15.00 2.60
CA ILE A 316 13.43 -15.57 3.75
C ILE A 316 14.94 -15.51 3.51
N GLY A 317 15.40 -15.95 2.33
CA GLY A 317 16.81 -16.08 2.01
C GLY A 317 17.51 -14.75 1.72
N VAL A 318 16.78 -13.69 1.36
CA VAL A 318 17.37 -12.41 1.01
C VAL A 318 17.00 -11.33 2.02
N GLU A 319 15.73 -10.93 2.08
CA GLU A 319 15.29 -9.78 2.85
C GLU A 319 15.41 -10.02 4.37
N ASP A 320 14.84 -11.11 4.87
CA ASP A 320 14.86 -11.43 6.29
C ASP A 320 16.28 -11.74 6.76
N ALA A 321 17.03 -12.54 5.99
CA ALA A 321 18.43 -12.87 6.26
C ALA A 321 19.33 -11.62 6.32
N TYR A 322 19.11 -10.67 5.41
CA TYR A 322 19.82 -9.40 5.37
C TYR A 322 19.60 -8.58 6.64
N TYR A 323 18.35 -8.32 7.03
CA TYR A 323 18.06 -7.53 8.23
C TYR A 323 18.45 -8.26 9.52
N ALA A 324 18.39 -9.59 9.54
CA ALA A 324 18.83 -10.40 10.68
C ALA A 324 20.33 -10.27 10.98
N VAL A 325 21.13 -9.89 9.99
CA VAL A 325 22.59 -9.71 10.11
C VAL A 325 22.96 -8.23 10.19
N LEU A 326 22.35 -7.38 9.37
CA LEU A 326 22.63 -5.95 9.33
C LEU A 326 22.28 -5.23 10.64
N ASN A 327 21.06 -5.40 11.17
CA ASN A 327 20.60 -4.60 12.31
C ASN A 327 21.44 -4.84 13.58
N PRO A 328 21.79 -6.08 13.96
CA PRO A 328 22.71 -6.32 15.07
C PRO A 328 24.10 -5.72 14.84
N SER A 329 24.56 -5.63 13.59
CA SER A 329 25.85 -5.03 13.23
C SER A 329 25.85 -3.52 13.43
N GLN A 330 24.77 -2.85 13.00
CA GLN A 330 24.58 -1.43 13.25
C GLN A 330 24.52 -1.14 14.75
N ALA A 331 23.79 -1.97 15.51
CA ALA A 331 23.74 -1.85 16.97
C ALA A 331 25.12 -2.04 17.63
N ALA A 332 25.95 -2.99 17.16
CA ALA A 332 27.33 -3.15 17.64
C ALA A 332 28.12 -1.84 17.49
N LEU A 333 28.06 -1.23 16.31
CA LEU A 333 28.75 0.02 16.00
C LEU A 333 28.22 1.18 16.86
N MET A 334 26.91 1.23 17.10
CA MET A 334 26.30 2.23 18.00
C MET A 334 26.83 2.13 19.43
N MET A 335 27.08 0.92 19.95
CA MET A 335 27.69 0.74 21.27
C MET A 335 29.12 1.31 21.35
N LYS A 336 29.81 1.47 20.22
CA LYS A 336 31.13 2.13 20.12
C LYS A 336 31.01 3.63 19.76
N GLY A 337 29.81 4.21 19.90
CA GLY A 337 29.58 5.64 19.71
C GLY A 337 29.42 6.10 18.25
N PHE A 338 29.33 5.17 17.29
CA PHE A 338 29.00 5.53 15.91
C PHE A 338 27.51 5.82 15.78
N ASN A 339 27.15 6.80 14.94
CA ASN A 339 25.75 6.92 14.50
C ASN A 339 25.35 5.66 13.70
N PRO A 340 24.05 5.29 13.69
CA PRO A 340 23.57 4.16 12.89
C PRO A 340 24.04 4.29 11.43
N PRO A 341 24.95 3.43 10.95
CA PRO A 341 25.58 3.61 9.65
C PRO A 341 24.63 3.18 8.53
N THR A 342 24.84 3.70 7.33
CA THR A 342 24.06 3.27 6.17
C THR A 342 24.36 1.82 5.80
N HIS A 343 23.42 1.15 5.14
CA HIS A 343 23.56 -0.21 4.62
C HIS A 343 24.88 -0.47 3.88
N ARG A 344 25.38 0.51 3.12
CA ARG A 344 26.62 0.40 2.35
C ARG A 344 27.87 0.49 3.23
N GLU A 345 27.79 1.22 4.34
CA GLU A 345 28.93 1.52 5.20
C GLU A 345 29.08 0.50 6.33
N THR A 346 27.99 -0.14 6.77
CA THR A 346 27.99 -1.08 7.90
C THR A 346 29.03 -2.18 7.74
N GLY A 347 29.12 -2.82 6.56
CA GLY A 347 30.10 -3.89 6.31
C GLY A 347 31.56 -3.42 6.50
N ARG A 348 31.91 -2.29 5.87
CA ARG A 348 33.24 -1.68 5.99
C ARG A 348 33.57 -1.31 7.44
N LEU A 349 32.65 -0.61 8.12
CA LEU A 349 32.85 -0.15 9.49
C LEU A 349 32.98 -1.32 10.48
N MET A 350 32.17 -2.37 10.31
CA MET A 350 32.29 -3.58 11.13
C MET A 350 33.69 -4.20 11.03
N ARG A 351 34.26 -4.25 9.82
CA ARG A 351 35.60 -4.77 9.59
C ARG A 351 36.69 -3.86 10.19
N GLU A 352 36.63 -2.56 9.91
CA GLU A 352 37.60 -1.59 10.41
C GLU A 352 37.62 -1.51 11.95
N VAL A 353 36.44 -1.43 12.57
CA VAL A 353 36.31 -1.27 14.02
C VAL A 353 36.58 -2.59 14.73
N PHE A 354 35.79 -3.63 14.47
CA PHE A 354 35.81 -4.82 15.32
C PHE A 354 36.83 -5.87 14.91
N VAL A 355 37.22 -5.94 13.63
CA VAL A 355 38.21 -6.93 13.16
C VAL A 355 39.63 -6.37 13.23
N GLN A 356 39.85 -5.15 12.72
CA GLN A 356 41.19 -4.59 12.58
C GLN A 356 41.67 -3.82 13.82
N LYS A 357 40.88 -2.84 14.30
CA LYS A 357 41.26 -1.98 15.43
C LYS A 357 41.11 -2.70 16.78
N GLU A 358 39.89 -3.12 17.11
CA GLU A 358 39.56 -3.70 18.41
C GLU A 358 39.94 -5.19 18.50
N LYS A 359 40.02 -5.88 17.34
CA LYS A 359 40.29 -7.32 17.24
C LYS A 359 39.33 -8.19 18.08
N LEU A 360 38.09 -7.73 18.22
CA LEU A 360 37.03 -8.40 18.96
C LEU A 360 36.15 -9.29 18.09
N LEU A 361 36.30 -9.26 16.76
CA LEU A 361 35.50 -10.05 15.83
C LEU A 361 36.40 -10.74 14.78
N GLU A 362 36.11 -12.00 14.47
CA GLU A 362 36.82 -12.77 13.46
C GLU A 362 36.40 -12.36 12.04
N PRO A 363 37.33 -12.32 11.05
CA PRO A 363 37.04 -11.86 9.68
C PRO A 363 35.83 -12.54 9.02
N LYS A 364 35.65 -13.84 9.25
CA LYS A 364 34.56 -14.65 8.67
C LYS A 364 33.16 -14.08 8.96
N TYR A 365 32.97 -13.38 10.08
CA TYR A 365 31.67 -12.81 10.41
C TYR A 365 31.43 -11.51 9.64
N ALA A 366 32.46 -10.68 9.46
CA ALA A 366 32.38 -9.52 8.57
C ALA A 366 32.11 -9.96 7.11
N ASP A 367 32.71 -11.08 6.68
CA ASP A 367 32.44 -11.66 5.35
C ASP A 367 30.96 -12.07 5.18
N ILE A 368 30.33 -12.67 6.21
CA ILE A 368 28.89 -13.01 6.20
C ILE A 368 28.03 -11.76 6.02
N LEU A 369 28.33 -10.68 6.74
CA LEU A 369 27.59 -9.42 6.61
C LEU A 369 27.71 -8.83 5.20
N GLU A 370 28.92 -8.81 4.64
CA GLU A 370 29.17 -8.31 3.28
C GLU A 370 28.46 -9.18 2.22
N GLU A 371 28.44 -10.50 2.41
CA GLU A 371 27.70 -11.44 1.58
C GLU A 371 26.19 -11.12 1.58
N MET A 372 25.59 -10.94 2.76
CA MET A 372 24.15 -10.61 2.86
C MET A 372 23.81 -9.25 2.24
N ILE A 373 24.66 -8.23 2.44
CA ILE A 373 24.49 -6.92 1.78
C ILE A 373 24.58 -7.07 0.25
N GLY A 374 25.50 -7.91 -0.24
CA GLY A 374 25.65 -8.20 -1.66
C GLY A 374 24.43 -8.90 -2.23
N LEU A 375 23.91 -9.91 -1.53
CA LEU A 375 22.72 -10.66 -1.93
C LEU A 375 21.48 -9.74 -2.01
N PHE A 376 21.29 -8.89 -1.00
CA PHE A 376 20.19 -7.92 -0.98
C PHE A 376 20.26 -6.94 -2.15
N LYS A 377 21.44 -6.39 -2.45
CA LYS A 377 21.63 -5.50 -3.61
C LYS A 377 21.31 -6.18 -4.94
N LYS A 378 21.74 -7.43 -5.13
CA LYS A 378 21.44 -8.19 -6.35
C LYS A 378 19.94 -8.39 -6.52
N TRP A 379 19.21 -8.61 -5.43
CA TRP A 379 17.76 -8.67 -5.44
C TRP A 379 17.11 -7.30 -5.72
N GLU A 380 17.59 -6.21 -5.13
CA GLU A 380 17.12 -4.84 -5.43
C GLU A 380 17.29 -4.49 -6.93
N TYR A 381 18.37 -4.96 -7.56
CA TYR A 381 18.62 -4.79 -8.99
C TYR A 381 17.93 -5.85 -9.88
N ALA A 382 17.08 -6.71 -9.31
CA ALA A 382 16.39 -7.81 -9.99
C ALA A 382 17.31 -8.82 -10.71
N GLU A 383 18.57 -8.92 -10.28
CA GLU A 383 19.53 -9.92 -10.77
C GLU A 383 19.25 -11.32 -10.21
N ILE A 384 18.60 -11.38 -9.03
CA ILE A 384 18.19 -12.64 -8.39
C ILE A 384 16.68 -12.61 -8.20
N ASN A 385 16.01 -13.57 -8.84
CA ASN A 385 14.54 -13.69 -8.80
C ASN A 385 14.06 -15.01 -8.17
N GLU A 386 14.96 -15.95 -7.92
CA GLU A 386 14.64 -17.23 -7.29
C GLU A 386 15.81 -17.71 -6.41
N LEU A 387 15.47 -18.42 -5.33
CA LEU A 387 16.40 -19.19 -4.50
C LEU A 387 15.85 -20.60 -4.29
N SER A 388 16.72 -21.59 -4.32
CA SER A 388 16.39 -22.95 -3.92
C SER A 388 16.27 -23.06 -2.39
N GLY A 389 15.49 -24.03 -1.91
CA GLY A 389 15.38 -24.28 -0.47
C GLY A 389 16.72 -24.63 0.19
N LYS A 390 17.66 -25.23 -0.56
CA LYS A 390 19.01 -25.53 -0.08
C LYS A 390 19.83 -24.26 0.13
N GLU A 391 19.79 -23.31 -0.81
CA GLU A 391 20.47 -22.02 -0.67
C GLU A 391 19.93 -21.24 0.52
N VAL A 392 18.60 -21.22 0.71
CA VAL A 392 17.97 -20.59 1.87
C VAL A 392 18.45 -21.23 3.18
N ASP A 393 18.49 -22.56 3.29
CA ASP A 393 18.98 -23.25 4.48
C ASP A 393 20.47 -22.91 4.79
N GLU A 394 21.32 -22.84 3.77
CA GLU A 394 22.72 -22.43 3.92
C GLU A 394 22.85 -20.99 4.41
N ILE A 395 22.05 -20.06 3.88
CA ILE A 395 22.01 -18.66 4.31
C ILE A 395 21.55 -18.57 5.77
N MET A 396 20.47 -19.27 6.14
CA MET A 396 19.95 -19.22 7.51
C MET A 396 20.96 -19.77 8.53
N LYS A 397 21.74 -20.79 8.18
CA LYS A 397 22.85 -21.28 9.02
C LYS A 397 23.94 -20.22 9.23
N LYS A 398 24.27 -19.44 8.19
CA LYS A 398 25.21 -18.31 8.32
C LYS A 398 24.64 -17.23 9.24
N CYS A 399 23.37 -16.86 9.08
CA CYS A 399 22.69 -15.89 9.95
C CYS A 399 22.68 -16.35 11.42
N GLU A 400 22.39 -17.63 11.68
CA GLU A 400 22.40 -18.19 13.04
C GLU A 400 23.81 -18.13 13.67
N SER A 401 24.83 -18.54 12.90
CA SER A 401 26.23 -18.48 13.34
C SER A 401 26.65 -17.04 13.65
N TYR A 402 26.28 -16.10 12.77
CA TYR A 402 26.57 -14.68 12.92
C TYR A 402 25.92 -14.09 14.17
N ARG A 403 24.62 -14.30 14.36
CA ARG A 403 23.88 -13.78 15.52
C ARG A 403 24.48 -14.25 16.85
N LYS A 404 24.75 -15.56 16.99
CA LYS A 404 25.38 -16.13 18.19
C LYS A 404 26.72 -15.48 18.49
N ARG A 405 27.47 -15.05 17.46
CA ARG A 405 28.75 -14.38 17.66
C ARG A 405 28.59 -12.91 18.03
N ILE A 406 27.68 -12.19 17.40
CA ILE A 406 27.43 -10.77 17.69
C ILE A 406 26.89 -10.60 19.12
N GLU A 407 26.08 -11.53 19.63
CA GLU A 407 25.67 -11.53 21.03
C GLU A 407 26.86 -11.64 21.99
N LYS A 408 27.90 -12.42 21.63
CA LYS A 408 29.15 -12.46 22.41
C LYS A 408 29.94 -11.15 22.28
N LEU A 409 29.94 -10.55 21.09
CA LEU A 409 30.58 -9.26 20.86
C LEU A 409 29.96 -8.16 21.73
N PHE A 410 28.63 -8.13 21.87
CA PHE A 410 27.95 -7.15 22.73
C PHE A 410 28.44 -7.23 24.17
N LYS A 411 28.49 -8.45 24.74
CA LYS A 411 29.02 -8.68 26.09
C LYS A 411 30.48 -8.26 26.24
N GLN A 412 31.29 -8.42 25.18
CA GLN A 412 32.68 -7.97 25.17
C GLN A 412 32.79 -6.44 25.16
N ILE A 413 31.92 -5.76 24.41
CA ILE A 413 31.86 -4.29 24.36
C ILE A 413 31.40 -3.72 25.69
N GLU A 414 30.32 -4.25 26.27
CA GLU A 414 29.81 -3.86 27.61
C GLU A 414 30.93 -3.98 28.65
N SER A 415 31.56 -5.15 28.73
CA SER A 415 32.65 -5.38 29.70
C SER A 415 33.84 -4.43 29.51
N GLN A 416 34.14 -3.98 28.28
CA GLN A 416 35.18 -2.97 28.07
C GLN A 416 34.73 -1.57 28.52
N ALA A 417 33.49 -1.19 28.22
CA ALA A 417 32.94 0.11 28.63
C ALA A 417 32.85 0.22 30.16
N ASP A 418 32.41 -0.86 30.82
CA ASP A 418 32.37 -0.95 32.29
C ASP A 418 33.77 -0.80 32.90
N LYS A 419 34.79 -1.38 32.25
CA LYS A 419 36.20 -1.25 32.66
C LYS A 419 36.69 0.19 32.58
N GLU A 420 36.40 0.89 31.49
CA GLU A 420 36.79 2.28 31.32
C GLU A 420 36.06 3.21 32.30
N SER A 421 34.75 3.01 32.50
CA SER A 421 33.95 3.80 33.43
C SER A 421 34.47 3.68 34.87
N MET A 422 34.75 2.46 35.32
CA MET A 422 35.22 2.21 36.69
C MET A 422 36.56 2.89 36.99
N LEU A 423 37.49 2.92 36.02
CA LEU A 423 38.77 3.63 36.15
C LEU A 423 38.55 5.15 36.29
N ILE A 424 37.75 5.73 35.40
CA ILE A 424 37.46 7.17 35.40
C ILE A 424 36.80 7.58 36.72
N ILE A 425 35.82 6.80 37.17
CA ILE A 425 35.08 7.08 38.40
C ILE A 425 35.98 7.00 39.64
N TYR A 426 36.84 5.99 39.70
CA TYR A 426 37.83 5.86 40.77
C TYR A 426 38.78 7.07 40.79
N ASP A 427 39.35 7.44 39.64
CA ASP A 427 40.30 8.55 39.54
C ASP A 427 39.66 9.88 39.93
N GLN A 428 38.42 10.14 39.50
CA GLN A 428 37.66 11.34 39.87
C GLN A 428 37.34 11.38 41.36
N ALA A 429 36.91 10.26 41.95
CA ALA A 429 36.62 10.19 43.39
C ALA A 429 37.89 10.41 44.23
N VAL A 430 39.00 9.78 43.84
CA VAL A 430 40.30 9.97 44.52
C VAL A 430 40.79 11.41 44.39
N ALA A 431 40.68 12.01 43.21
CA ALA A 431 41.05 13.42 43.00
C ALA A 431 40.24 14.36 43.88
N ALA A 432 38.91 14.19 43.93
CA ALA A 432 38.03 14.99 44.77
C ALA A 432 38.35 14.81 46.28
N ALA A 433 38.68 13.59 46.70
CA ALA A 433 39.09 13.31 48.07
C ALA A 433 40.42 13.99 48.44
N ARG A 434 41.39 13.97 47.53
CA ARG A 434 42.69 14.65 47.70
C ARG A 434 42.53 16.16 47.77
N GLU A 435 41.68 16.75 46.92
CA GLU A 435 41.43 18.20 46.93
C GLU A 435 40.78 18.64 48.26
N ALA A 436 39.81 17.87 48.77
CA ALA A 436 39.20 18.13 50.07
C ALA A 436 40.22 18.04 51.22
N LEU A 437 41.17 17.11 51.16
CA LEU A 437 42.22 16.95 52.17
C LEU A 437 43.30 18.02 52.12
N ALA A 438 43.62 18.53 50.92
CA ALA A 438 44.62 19.57 50.73
C ALA A 438 44.27 20.88 51.47
N ILE A 439 42.98 21.13 51.70
CA ILE A 439 42.51 22.27 52.51
C ILE A 439 42.98 22.18 53.97
N GLU A 440 43.16 20.96 54.48
CA GLU A 440 43.36 20.68 55.91
C GLU A 440 44.80 20.24 56.24
N SER A 441 45.63 20.01 55.21
CA SER A 441 46.96 19.42 55.37
C SER A 441 47.90 19.89 54.27
N ASP A 442 49.02 20.50 54.65
CA ASP A 442 50.12 20.92 53.74
C ASP A 442 50.95 19.75 53.18
N LYS A 443 50.57 18.51 53.48
CA LYS A 443 51.29 17.30 53.07
C LYS A 443 50.61 16.62 51.89
N GLU A 444 51.41 16.27 50.89
CA GLU A 444 51.00 15.46 49.74
C GLU A 444 50.45 14.10 50.20
N VAL A 445 49.22 13.78 49.78
CA VAL A 445 48.49 12.57 50.21
C VAL A 445 48.77 11.43 49.24
N LYS A 446 49.43 10.36 49.71
CA LYS A 446 49.65 9.12 48.95
C LYS A 446 48.41 8.22 48.99
N ASP A 447 48.22 7.41 47.94
CA ASP A 447 47.07 6.49 47.82
C ASP A 447 46.92 5.52 48.99
N ALA A 448 48.04 4.94 49.45
CA ALA A 448 48.03 4.00 50.57
C ALA A 448 47.53 4.62 51.88
N THR A 449 47.64 5.94 52.02
CA THR A 449 47.25 6.68 53.22
C THR A 449 45.96 7.47 53.05
N LEU A 450 45.40 7.53 51.84
CA LEU A 450 44.25 8.37 51.49
C LEU A 450 43.05 8.11 52.40
N MET A 451 42.63 6.84 52.51
CA MET A 451 41.45 6.47 53.31
C MET A 451 41.62 6.82 54.79
N LYS A 452 42.79 6.52 55.35
CA LYS A 452 43.11 6.80 56.75
C LYS A 452 43.14 8.30 57.03
N MET A 453 43.82 9.07 56.18
CA MET A 453 43.90 10.53 56.33
C MET A 453 42.53 11.20 56.14
N PHE A 454 41.71 10.70 55.21
CA PHE A 454 40.36 11.19 54.99
C PHE A 454 39.50 11.03 56.25
N GLN A 455 39.54 9.85 56.87
CA GLN A 455 38.83 9.58 58.11
C GLN A 455 39.32 10.49 59.26
N GLU A 456 40.62 10.48 59.54
CA GLU A 456 41.21 11.23 60.66
C GLU A 456 41.03 12.75 60.54
N LYS A 457 41.10 13.31 59.32
CA LYS A 457 41.12 14.78 59.11
C LYS A 457 39.77 15.39 58.80
N LEU A 458 38.87 14.64 58.15
CA LEU A 458 37.58 15.17 57.70
C LEU A 458 36.40 14.55 58.43
N VAL A 459 36.47 13.26 58.78
CA VAL A 459 35.34 12.57 59.42
C VAL A 459 35.38 12.71 60.94
N ASP A 460 36.50 12.34 61.56
CA ASP A 460 36.68 12.38 63.01
C ASP A 460 36.63 13.81 63.56
N THR A 461 36.99 14.80 62.74
CA THR A 461 36.87 16.23 63.04
C THR A 461 35.45 16.78 62.85
N GLY A 462 34.50 15.95 62.40
CA GLY A 462 33.10 16.31 62.20
C GLY A 462 32.82 17.17 60.97
N LYS A 463 33.78 17.32 60.06
CA LYS A 463 33.65 18.17 58.86
C LYS A 463 32.85 17.50 57.74
N ILE A 464 32.97 16.18 57.63
CA ILE A 464 32.26 15.32 56.67
C ILE A 464 31.56 14.19 57.43
N PRO A 465 30.29 13.87 57.12
CA PRO A 465 29.61 12.74 57.75
C PRO A 465 30.23 11.39 57.37
N GLU A 466 30.25 10.44 58.32
CA GLU A 466 30.66 9.04 58.12
C GLU A 466 29.95 8.37 56.93
N ALA A 467 28.68 8.70 56.70
CA ALA A 467 27.91 8.19 55.57
C ALA A 467 28.48 8.57 54.20
N ILE A 468 29.22 9.69 54.10
CA ILE A 468 29.91 10.11 52.87
C ILE A 468 31.24 9.37 52.72
N PHE A 469 31.96 9.14 53.81
CA PHE A 469 33.19 8.35 53.79
C PHE A 469 32.96 6.91 53.31
N ARG A 470 31.88 6.26 53.76
CA ARG A 470 31.48 4.93 53.25
C ARG A 470 31.28 4.88 51.74
N LYS A 471 30.90 5.99 51.10
CA LYS A 471 30.75 6.05 49.64
C LYS A 471 32.11 5.97 48.94
N LEU A 472 33.13 6.65 49.48
CA LEU A 472 34.50 6.51 49.01
C LEU A 472 35.02 5.08 49.23
N GLU A 473 34.72 4.45 50.37
CA GLU A 473 35.06 3.04 50.62
C GLU A 473 34.46 2.10 49.57
N ILE A 474 33.18 2.29 49.21
CA ILE A 474 32.51 1.51 48.17
C ILE A 474 33.26 1.63 46.83
N VAL A 475 33.64 2.85 46.42
CA VAL A 475 34.35 3.09 45.16
C VAL A 475 35.75 2.46 45.19
N VAL A 476 36.49 2.59 46.30
CA VAL A 476 37.83 2.02 46.46
C VAL A 476 37.81 0.49 46.51
N ASN A 477 36.82 -0.10 47.19
CA ASN A 477 36.67 -1.55 47.25
C ASN A 477 36.23 -2.12 45.90
N ALA A 478 35.28 -1.46 45.21
CA ALA A 478 34.93 -1.80 43.84
C ALA A 478 36.16 -1.79 42.92
N LYS A 479 37.07 -0.82 43.04
CA LYS A 479 38.32 -0.81 42.27
C LYS A 479 39.23 -2.01 42.57
N LYS A 480 39.31 -2.46 43.83
CA LYS A 480 40.10 -3.66 44.21
C LYS A 480 39.47 -4.94 43.69
N ASP A 481 38.15 -5.05 43.77
CA ASP A 481 37.42 -6.20 43.23
C ASP A 481 37.49 -6.22 41.70
N PHE A 482 37.54 -5.06 41.08
CA PHE A 482 37.80 -4.88 39.66
C PHE A 482 39.21 -5.35 39.27
N ASP A 483 40.26 -4.91 39.97
CA ASP A 483 41.64 -5.31 39.70
C ASP A 483 41.89 -6.82 39.93
N SER A 484 41.05 -7.47 40.73
CA SER A 484 41.09 -8.91 40.99
C SER A 484 40.11 -9.73 40.14
N ASN A 485 39.43 -9.13 39.16
CA ASN A 485 38.41 -9.76 38.30
C ASN A 485 37.24 -10.42 39.07
N LYS A 486 36.86 -9.86 40.22
CA LYS A 486 35.76 -10.38 41.07
C LYS A 486 34.50 -9.50 41.09
N ILE A 487 34.57 -8.31 40.52
CA ILE A 487 33.47 -7.35 40.53
C ILE A 487 32.29 -7.79 39.64
N THR A 488 31.07 -7.51 40.10
CA THR A 488 29.80 -7.75 39.41
C THR A 488 29.22 -6.45 38.82
N GLN A 489 28.32 -6.55 37.83
CA GLN A 489 27.67 -5.36 37.24
C GLN A 489 26.94 -4.51 38.29
N SER A 490 26.26 -5.16 39.23
CA SER A 490 25.55 -4.47 40.31
C SER A 490 26.48 -3.67 41.21
N GLU A 491 27.71 -4.12 41.40
CA GLU A 491 28.73 -3.42 42.19
C GLU A 491 29.30 -2.23 41.42
N ILE A 492 29.46 -2.34 40.09
CA ILE A 492 29.85 -1.24 39.22
C ILE A 492 28.79 -0.14 39.25
N ASP A 493 27.51 -0.47 39.02
CA ASP A 493 26.40 0.50 39.06
C ASP A 493 26.29 1.20 40.42
N THR A 494 26.52 0.46 41.50
CA THR A 494 26.55 1.01 42.85
C THR A 494 27.72 1.97 43.01
N ALA A 495 28.93 1.58 42.62
CA ALA A 495 30.11 2.44 42.66
C ALA A 495 29.92 3.72 41.84
N GLU A 496 29.27 3.66 40.67
CA GLU A 496 28.94 4.85 39.89
C GLU A 496 27.97 5.80 40.61
N ARG A 497 26.91 5.25 41.21
CA ARG A 497 25.93 6.08 41.93
C ARG A 497 26.56 6.72 43.17
N GLU A 498 27.30 5.94 43.94
CA GLU A 498 27.91 6.42 45.19
C GLU A 498 29.05 7.40 44.94
N SER A 499 29.87 7.20 43.89
CA SER A 499 30.92 8.14 43.49
C SER A 499 30.36 9.50 43.08
N ARG A 500 29.28 9.57 42.30
CA ARG A 500 28.66 10.85 41.91
C ARG A 500 28.24 11.67 43.13
N LEU A 501 27.65 11.02 44.13
CA LEU A 501 27.24 11.68 45.37
C LEU A 501 28.44 12.09 46.22
N PHE A 502 29.49 11.24 46.29
CA PHE A 502 30.73 11.56 46.98
C PHE A 502 31.43 12.77 46.35
N ILE A 503 31.70 12.74 45.04
CA ILE A 503 32.39 13.80 44.29
C ILE A 503 31.65 15.13 44.45
N ARG A 504 30.33 15.15 44.25
CA ARG A 504 29.53 16.36 44.44
C ARG A 504 29.69 16.93 45.86
N THR A 505 29.63 16.06 46.86
CA THR A 505 29.77 16.48 48.27
C THR A 505 31.15 17.06 48.55
N MET A 506 32.21 16.47 47.99
CA MET A 506 33.58 16.98 48.13
C MET A 506 33.77 18.33 47.47
N LEU A 507 33.25 18.50 46.25
CA LEU A 507 33.28 19.78 45.55
C LEU A 507 32.54 20.86 46.33
N GLU A 508 31.34 20.57 46.84
CA GLU A 508 30.59 21.51 47.69
C GLU A 508 31.34 21.85 48.98
N PHE A 509 32.01 20.87 49.61
CA PHE A 509 32.83 21.10 50.80
C PHE A 509 34.00 22.06 50.51
N VAL A 510 34.76 21.79 49.44
CA VAL A 510 35.88 22.62 48.99
C VAL A 510 35.42 24.04 48.70
N GLN A 511 34.32 24.20 47.96
CA GLN A 511 33.76 25.49 47.62
C GLN A 511 33.27 26.25 48.84
N ARG A 512 32.52 25.62 49.76
CA ARG A 512 32.03 26.27 50.99
C ARG A 512 33.18 26.71 51.88
N HIS A 513 34.28 25.95 51.95
CA HIS A 513 35.46 26.37 52.70
C HIS A 513 36.07 27.64 52.10
N ARG A 514 36.33 27.65 50.77
CA ARG A 514 36.85 28.84 50.07
C ARG A 514 35.95 30.06 50.24
N MET A 515 34.63 29.89 50.15
CA MET A 515 33.66 30.97 50.34
C MET A 515 33.63 31.50 51.79
N ARG A 516 33.65 30.62 52.80
CA ARG A 516 33.71 31.03 54.21
C ARG A 516 35.01 31.75 54.55
N GLU A 517 36.11 31.33 53.95
CA GLU A 517 37.37 32.06 54.07
C GLU A 517 37.27 33.44 53.45
N ALA A 518 36.63 33.60 52.28
CA ALA A 518 36.39 34.91 51.69
C ALA A 518 35.47 35.79 52.58
N GLU A 519 34.36 35.25 53.09
CA GLU A 519 33.39 35.99 53.93
C GLU A 519 33.98 36.46 55.27
N ARG A 520 34.77 35.62 55.97
CA ARG A 520 35.42 35.99 57.24
C ARG A 520 36.45 37.10 57.10
N LYS A 521 36.79 37.47 55.86
CA LYS A 521 37.94 38.28 55.48
C LYS A 521 37.54 39.55 54.71
N THR A 522 36.24 39.89 54.73
CA THR A 522 35.64 41.09 54.13
C THR A 522 35.09 42.01 55.21
N ILE A 523 35.52 43.27 55.22
CA ILE A 523 35.03 44.31 56.13
C ILE A 523 33.85 45.02 55.48
N ARG A 524 32.70 45.05 56.13
CA ARG A 524 31.53 45.81 55.66
C ARG A 524 31.53 47.19 56.29
N VAL A 525 31.44 48.23 55.47
CA VAL A 525 31.43 49.62 55.92
C VAL A 525 30.25 50.34 55.30
N LYS A 526 29.44 51.01 56.12
CA LYS A 526 28.36 51.87 55.65
C LYS A 526 28.88 53.27 55.41
N HIS A 527 28.59 53.82 54.24
CA HIS A 527 28.92 55.18 53.82
C HIS A 527 27.68 55.89 53.24
N LYS A 528 27.80 57.17 52.85
CA LYS A 528 26.64 58.02 52.47
C LYS A 528 25.78 57.46 51.33
N GLU A 529 26.35 56.67 50.43
CA GLU A 529 25.67 56.15 49.23
C GLU A 529 25.29 54.67 49.33
N GLY A 530 25.66 53.97 50.42
CA GLY A 530 25.34 52.56 50.59
C GLY A 530 26.29 51.79 51.51
N VAL A 531 26.32 50.47 51.35
CA VAL A 531 27.26 49.57 52.03
C VAL A 531 28.37 49.20 51.06
N ALA A 532 29.62 49.45 51.46
CA ALA A 532 30.81 48.99 50.77
C ALA A 532 31.38 47.74 51.44
N GLU A 533 31.76 46.75 50.65
CA GLU A 533 32.49 45.57 51.09
C GLU A 533 33.98 45.74 50.76
N ILE A 534 34.84 45.64 51.76
CA ILE A 534 36.29 45.82 51.61
C ILE A 534 36.98 44.48 51.83
N VAL A 535 37.53 43.90 50.76
CA VAL A 535 38.30 42.66 50.83
C VAL A 535 39.78 43.02 51.02
N VAL A 536 40.37 42.66 52.15
CA VAL A 536 41.75 43.04 52.50
C VAL A 536 42.70 41.87 52.28
N LEU A 537 43.71 42.03 51.42
CA LEU A 537 44.74 41.02 51.11
C LEU A 537 46.13 41.50 51.61
N ASP A 538 47.15 40.64 51.62
CA ASP A 538 48.53 40.99 52.01
C ASP A 538 49.13 42.12 51.18
N LYS A 539 48.86 42.12 49.88
CA LYS A 539 49.46 43.06 48.92
C LYS A 539 48.59 44.28 48.61
N GLY A 540 47.35 44.32 49.09
CA GLY A 540 46.41 45.39 48.78
C GLY A 540 44.99 45.10 49.25
N LEU A 541 44.03 45.89 48.79
CA LEU A 541 42.62 45.70 49.07
C LEU A 541 41.75 45.92 47.83
N PHE A 542 40.55 45.36 47.87
CA PHE A 542 39.47 45.64 46.94
C PHE A 542 38.33 46.35 47.69
N ILE A 543 37.71 47.32 47.03
CA ILE A 543 36.55 48.07 47.50
C ILE A 543 35.41 47.74 46.55
N ILE A 544 34.36 47.13 47.06
CA ILE A 544 33.20 46.70 46.30
C ILE A 544 32.01 47.53 46.77
N THR A 545 31.45 48.31 45.86
CA THR A 545 30.20 49.06 46.05
C THR A 545 29.16 48.54 45.06
N PRO A 546 27.86 48.85 45.23
CA PRO A 546 26.83 48.43 44.27
C PRO A 546 27.13 48.81 42.81
N ASP A 547 27.82 49.94 42.60
CA ASP A 547 28.04 50.52 41.28
C ASP A 547 29.41 50.20 40.67
N LYS A 548 30.43 49.88 41.50
CA LYS A 548 31.81 49.70 41.03
C LYS A 548 32.66 48.83 41.95
N ILE A 549 33.64 48.15 41.34
CA ILE A 549 34.71 47.42 42.01
C ILE A 549 36.02 48.17 41.77
N GLU A 550 36.76 48.44 42.83
CA GLU A 550 38.02 49.18 42.79
C GLU A 550 39.10 48.44 43.58
N LYS A 551 40.37 48.63 43.22
CA LYS A 551 41.53 47.99 43.87
C LYS A 551 42.62 48.98 44.20
N SER A 552 43.38 48.71 45.25
CA SER A 552 44.56 49.47 45.64
C SER A 552 45.60 48.58 46.31
N ALA A 553 46.88 48.80 46.00
CA ALA A 553 47.99 48.14 46.68
C ALA A 553 48.36 48.87 47.99
N PHE A 554 48.97 48.16 48.95
CA PHE A 554 49.59 48.79 50.11
C PHE A 554 50.99 49.30 49.77
N LYS A 555 51.34 50.49 50.28
CA LYS A 555 52.72 51.02 50.24
C LYS A 555 53.51 50.55 51.47
N GLU A 556 54.84 50.60 51.40
CA GLU A 556 55.73 50.23 52.52
C GLU A 556 55.45 51.02 53.81
N ASP A 557 54.91 52.23 53.69
CA ASP A 557 54.58 53.10 54.83
C ASP A 557 53.20 52.82 55.46
N GLY A 558 52.49 51.81 54.95
CA GLY A 558 51.16 51.38 55.36
C GLY A 558 49.99 52.12 54.71
N SER A 559 50.22 53.12 53.85
CA SER A 559 49.16 53.86 53.13
C SER A 559 48.67 53.13 51.87
N LEU A 560 47.54 53.58 51.31
CA LEU A 560 47.03 53.06 50.04
C LEU A 560 47.72 53.72 48.83
N GLY A 561 48.01 52.91 47.83
CA GLY A 561 48.34 53.34 46.47
C GLY A 561 47.18 54.04 45.75
N PRO A 562 47.37 54.42 44.48
CA PRO A 562 46.27 54.96 43.67
C PRO A 562 45.16 53.90 43.50
N ILE A 563 43.93 54.28 43.82
CA ILE A 563 42.74 53.44 43.65
C ILE A 563 42.41 53.37 42.16
N LYS A 564 42.29 52.15 41.64
CA LYS A 564 42.02 51.86 40.22
C LYS A 564 40.76 51.03 40.08
N ALA A 565 40.08 51.14 38.95
CA ALA A 565 38.98 50.24 38.61
C ALA A 565 39.45 48.77 38.57
N SER A 566 38.55 47.88 38.96
CA SER A 566 38.75 46.44 39.05
C SER A 566 37.45 45.73 38.63
N ASN A 567 37.48 44.41 38.54
CA ASN A 567 36.30 43.60 38.20
C ASN A 567 36.19 42.37 39.10
N LYS A 568 35.10 41.61 38.96
CA LYS A 568 34.81 40.43 39.79
C LYS A 568 35.80 39.29 39.55
N GLU A 569 36.26 39.10 38.32
CA GLU A 569 37.24 38.06 37.97
C GLU A 569 38.59 38.31 38.66
N GLU A 570 39.03 39.57 38.74
CA GLU A 570 40.27 39.95 39.44
C GLU A 570 40.16 39.75 40.95
N VAL A 571 38.97 39.97 41.54
CA VAL A 571 38.70 39.68 42.96
C VAL A 571 38.77 38.17 43.21
N ASP A 572 38.05 37.38 42.41
CA ASP A 572 38.00 35.93 42.54
C ASP A 572 39.39 35.28 42.34
N ALA A 573 40.17 35.77 41.38
CA ALA A 573 41.56 35.34 41.16
C ALA A 573 42.46 35.68 42.36
N ALA A 574 42.40 36.92 42.87
CA ALA A 574 43.24 37.35 43.99
C ALA A 574 42.91 36.63 45.30
N VAL A 575 41.63 36.25 45.51
CA VAL A 575 41.19 35.44 46.65
C VAL A 575 41.59 33.97 46.48
N SER A 576 41.56 33.44 45.25
CA SER A 576 41.89 32.03 44.97
C SER A 576 43.39 31.73 44.95
N GLU A 577 44.25 32.70 44.60
CA GLU A 577 45.71 32.54 44.53
C GLU A 577 46.43 32.52 45.90
N GLY A 578 45.70 32.53 47.02
CA GLY A 578 46.28 32.36 48.34
C GLY A 578 46.98 33.60 48.91
N GLY A 579 46.58 34.80 48.49
CA GLY A 579 47.00 36.05 49.14
C GLY A 579 46.71 35.99 50.64
N LYS A 580 47.74 36.17 51.49
CA LYS A 580 47.58 36.11 52.95
C LYS A 580 46.75 37.30 53.40
N VAL A 581 45.45 37.11 53.58
CA VAL A 581 44.56 38.14 54.09
C VAL A 581 45.05 38.65 55.45
N VAL A 582 45.14 39.97 55.59
CA VAL A 582 45.53 40.66 56.81
C VAL A 582 44.27 41.19 57.50
N ALA A 583 44.04 40.79 58.75
CA ALA A 583 42.88 41.20 59.55
C ALA A 583 43.00 42.63 60.13
N THR A 584 44.01 43.39 59.71
CA THR A 584 44.32 44.71 60.24
C THR A 584 44.62 45.69 59.12
N LEU A 585 43.94 46.84 59.15
CA LEU A 585 44.28 48.00 58.32
C LEU A 585 45.10 48.98 59.17
N SER A 586 46.13 49.57 58.57
CA SER A 586 46.88 50.65 59.22
C SER A 586 45.97 51.88 59.39
N SER A 587 46.26 52.74 60.38
CA SER A 587 45.54 54.01 60.56
C SER A 587 45.57 54.88 59.31
N LYS A 588 46.69 54.91 58.59
CA LYS A 588 46.85 55.63 57.32
C LYS A 588 45.95 55.06 56.21
N ALA A 589 45.87 53.74 56.09
CA ALA A 589 45.00 53.11 55.10
C ALA A 589 43.52 53.39 55.39
N ILE A 590 43.13 53.44 56.67
CA ILE A 590 41.78 53.83 57.10
C ILE A 590 41.50 55.30 56.74
N GLU A 591 42.46 56.21 56.93
CA GLU A 591 42.33 57.60 56.49
C GLU A 591 42.21 57.72 54.97
N ASN A 592 42.97 56.95 54.19
CA ASN A 592 42.82 56.89 52.73
C ASN A 592 41.44 56.37 52.31
N LEU A 593 40.90 55.36 53.00
CA LEU A 593 39.54 54.88 52.77
C LEU A 593 38.48 55.92 53.12
N LYS A 594 38.65 56.67 54.22
CA LYS A 594 37.77 57.81 54.58
C LYS A 594 37.83 58.94 53.56
N ALA A 595 39.00 59.21 52.99
CA ALA A 595 39.12 60.21 51.94
C ALA A 595 38.39 59.80 50.65
N HIS A 596 38.36 58.50 50.34
CA HIS A 596 37.74 57.97 49.12
C HIS A 596 36.24 57.68 49.25
N LEU A 597 35.80 57.09 50.36
CA LEU A 597 34.41 56.68 50.62
C LEU A 597 33.60 57.73 51.42
N GLY A 598 34.26 58.78 51.94
CA GLY A 598 33.67 59.83 52.77
C GLY A 598 34.03 59.70 54.25
N SER A 599 33.98 60.81 54.99
CA SER A 599 34.43 60.90 56.39
C SER A 599 33.55 60.12 57.39
N ASP A 600 32.29 59.86 57.03
CA ASP A 600 31.26 59.28 57.89
C ASP A 600 31.12 57.77 57.61
N LEU A 601 32.16 57.00 57.95
CA LEU A 601 32.18 55.53 57.80
C LEU A 601 31.76 54.83 59.10
N GLU A 602 30.70 54.03 59.04
CA GLU A 602 30.28 53.14 60.13
C GLU A 602 30.72 51.70 59.82
N LEU A 603 31.53 51.10 60.69
CA LEU A 603 31.91 49.70 60.59
C LEU A 603 30.70 48.81 60.94
N MET A 604 30.36 47.90 60.04
CA MET A 604 29.35 46.87 60.30
C MET A 604 30.08 45.62 60.81
N VAL A 605 29.92 45.33 62.11
CA VAL A 605 30.54 44.18 62.79
C VAL A 605 29.62 42.97 62.78
#